data_AF-A0A7V9MQG1-F1
#
_entry.id   AF-A0A7V9MQG1-F1
#
_cell.length_a   1.000
_cell.length_b   1.000
_cell.length_c   1.000
_cell.angle_alpha   90.00
_cell.angle_beta   90.00
_cell.angle_gamma   90.00
#
_symmetry.space_group_name_H-M   'P 1'
#
loop_
_entity.id
_entity.type
_entity.pdbx_description
1 polymer ?
#
loop_
_entity_poly.entity_id
_entity_poly.type
_entity_poly.pdbx_seq_one_letter_code
_entity_poly.pdbx_strand_id
1 'polypeptide(L)'
;FRTAGSITTDAARGAGHGSHATLSRFDVHNICIANGPHFRRGFLDTAPSSNVDIAPTIVNLLGLDRPDKMGGRVLGEAFVDGPSASAPVEARRLEGTRQFSDRTWRQWLQISTYGGASYLDQGNGASEPIVNN
;
A
#
# COMPACT_ATOMS: atom_id res chain seq x y z
N PHE A 1 -17.87 9.48 -4.08
CA PHE A 1 -17.13 9.53 -5.36
C PHE A 1 -17.41 8.24 -6.13
N ARG A 2 -18.27 8.29 -7.17
CA ARG A 2 -18.64 7.16 -8.07
C ARG A 2 -19.16 5.88 -7.39
N THR A 3 -19.51 4.87 -8.21
CA THR A 3 -19.97 3.54 -7.78
C THR A 3 -18.80 2.73 -7.20
N ALA A 4 -18.98 2.17 -6.00
CA ALA A 4 -17.96 1.33 -5.36
C ALA A 4 -17.59 0.14 -6.25
N GLY A 5 -16.30 -0.18 -6.35
CA GLY A 5 -15.79 -1.27 -7.19
C GLY A 5 -15.70 -0.93 -8.69
N SER A 6 -16.09 0.27 -9.12
CA SER A 6 -15.88 0.71 -10.50
C SER A 6 -14.44 1.13 -10.74
N ILE A 7 -13.88 0.71 -11.87
CA ILE A 7 -12.54 1.06 -12.35
C ILE A 7 -12.68 1.76 -13.69
N THR A 8 -12.04 2.93 -13.84
CA THR A 8 -11.84 3.55 -15.16
C THR A 8 -10.43 3.18 -15.61
N THR A 9 -10.31 2.48 -16.74
CA THR A 9 -9.04 2.02 -17.29
C THR A 9 -9.02 2.27 -18.80
N ASP A 10 -7.83 2.55 -19.33
CA ASP A 10 -7.50 2.57 -20.75
C ASP A 10 -7.22 1.17 -21.31
N ALA A 11 -7.16 0.14 -20.45
CA ALA A 11 -7.08 -1.24 -20.89
C ALA A 11 -8.36 -1.60 -21.65
N ALA A 12 -8.21 -2.22 -22.83
CA ALA A 12 -9.30 -2.70 -23.68
C ALA A 12 -10.01 -3.94 -23.08
N ARG A 13 -10.44 -3.86 -21.82
CA ARG A 13 -11.15 -4.91 -21.09
C ARG A 13 -12.65 -4.59 -21.05
N GLY A 14 -13.46 -5.56 -21.44
CA GLY A 14 -14.92 -5.48 -21.36
C GLY A 14 -15.45 -5.67 -19.94
N ALA A 15 -16.73 -5.38 -19.74
CA ALA A 15 -17.43 -5.66 -18.49
C ALA A 15 -17.32 -7.16 -18.13
N GLY A 16 -17.06 -7.46 -16.85
CA GLY A 16 -16.95 -8.84 -16.35
C GLY A 16 -15.58 -9.50 -16.52
N HIS A 17 -14.60 -8.87 -17.19
CA HIS A 17 -13.28 -9.48 -17.41
C HIS A 17 -12.30 -9.34 -16.23
N GLY A 18 -12.67 -8.59 -15.19
CA GLY A 18 -11.80 -8.26 -14.08
C GLY A 18 -10.68 -7.29 -14.47
N SER A 19 -10.33 -6.40 -13.54
CA SER A 19 -9.18 -5.50 -13.65
C SER A 19 -8.59 -5.26 -12.26
N HIS A 20 -7.36 -4.76 -12.24
CA HIS A 20 -6.64 -4.29 -11.07
C HIS A 20 -5.85 -3.03 -11.48
N ALA A 21 -5.04 -2.50 -10.58
CA ALA A 21 -4.16 -1.34 -10.72
C ALA A 21 -4.80 -0.01 -10.30
N THR A 22 -5.77 -0.11 -9.40
CA THR A 22 -6.34 1.04 -8.70
C THR A 22 -5.65 1.28 -7.36
N LEU A 23 -5.97 2.43 -6.77
CA LEU A 23 -5.62 2.77 -5.39
C LEU A 23 -6.65 2.22 -4.40
N SER A 24 -7.62 1.41 -4.82
CA SER A 24 -8.62 0.83 -3.92
C SER A 24 -7.95 -0.05 -2.86
N ARG A 25 -8.49 -0.07 -1.64
CA ARG A 25 -8.05 -1.03 -0.61
C ARG A 25 -8.11 -2.49 -1.08
N PHE A 26 -9.02 -2.81 -2.01
CA PHE A 26 -9.16 -4.16 -2.55
C PHE A 26 -8.03 -4.55 -3.51
N ASP A 27 -7.36 -3.56 -4.12
CA ASP A 27 -6.21 -3.78 -4.99
C ASP A 27 -4.89 -3.69 -4.20
N VAL A 28 -4.83 -2.77 -3.24
CA VAL A 28 -3.60 -2.48 -2.49
C VAL A 28 -3.36 -3.51 -1.39
N HIS A 29 -4.42 -3.97 -0.69
CA HIS A 29 -4.29 -4.88 0.44
C HIS A 29 -4.22 -6.35 -0.02
N ASN A 30 -3.00 -6.88 -0.08
CA ASN A 30 -2.69 -8.24 -0.53
C ASN A 30 -2.37 -9.17 0.66
N ILE A 31 -2.36 -10.48 0.40
CA ILE A 31 -2.00 -11.50 1.40
C ILE A 31 -0.50 -11.78 1.33
N CYS A 32 0.18 -11.70 2.49
CA CYS A 32 1.56 -12.16 2.66
C CYS A 32 1.58 -13.28 3.70
N ILE A 33 2.22 -14.40 3.38
CA ILE A 33 2.39 -15.54 4.29
C ILE A 33 3.89 -15.85 4.36
N ALA A 34 4.41 -15.86 5.57
CA ALA A 34 5.79 -16.27 5.85
C ALA A 34 5.79 -17.55 6.71
N ASN A 35 6.67 -18.49 6.37
CA ASN A 35 6.83 -19.72 7.13
C ASN A 35 8.31 -20.13 7.17
N GLY A 36 8.82 -20.40 8.37
CA GLY A 36 10.20 -20.83 8.58
C GLY A 36 10.57 -20.74 10.06
N PRO A 37 11.73 -21.27 10.44
CA PRO A 37 12.17 -21.33 11.85
C PRO A 37 12.38 -19.94 12.46
N HIS A 38 12.67 -18.93 11.64
CA HIS A 38 12.88 -17.56 12.09
C HIS A 38 11.57 -16.79 12.35
N PHE A 39 10.43 -17.27 11.86
CA PHE A 39 9.13 -16.57 11.99
C PHE A 39 8.30 -17.11 13.16
N ARG A 40 7.55 -16.21 13.80
CA ARG A 40 6.58 -16.56 14.85
C ARG A 40 5.51 -17.50 14.30
N ARG A 41 5.17 -18.55 15.05
CA ARG A 41 4.15 -19.51 14.66
C ARG A 41 2.75 -19.01 15.01
N GLY A 42 1.80 -19.14 14.08
CA GLY A 42 0.40 -18.74 14.31
C GLY A 42 0.23 -17.24 14.59
N PHE A 43 1.19 -16.42 14.18
CA PHE A 43 1.19 -14.99 14.40
C PHE A 43 0.50 -14.26 13.25
N LEU A 44 -0.48 -13.41 13.58
CA LEU A 44 -1.07 -12.47 12.65
C LEU A 44 -0.35 -11.13 12.85
N ASP A 45 0.42 -10.73 11.86
CA ASP A 45 1.05 -9.42 11.83
C ASP A 45 0.06 -8.37 11.31
N THR A 46 -0.23 -7.37 12.13
CA THR A 46 -1.11 -6.24 11.79
C THR A 46 -0.34 -4.96 11.47
N ALA A 47 0.99 -4.98 11.54
CA ALA A 47 1.81 -3.85 11.16
C ALA A 47 1.69 -3.58 9.65
N PRO A 48 1.67 -2.29 9.23
CA PRO A 48 1.72 -1.95 7.81
C PRO A 48 2.96 -2.53 7.13
N SER A 49 2.75 -3.20 6.00
CA SER A 49 3.81 -3.81 5.19
C SER A 49 3.48 -3.70 3.70
N SER A 50 4.48 -3.87 2.85
CA SER A 50 4.32 -3.90 1.39
C SER A 50 5.31 -4.88 0.76
N ASN A 51 5.11 -5.19 -0.52
CA ASN A 51 5.98 -6.09 -1.28
C ASN A 51 7.46 -5.62 -1.30
N VAL A 52 7.70 -4.31 -1.15
CA VAL A 52 9.04 -3.72 -1.05
C VAL A 52 9.81 -4.19 0.19
N ASP A 53 9.12 -4.69 1.23
CA ASP A 53 9.72 -5.17 2.47
C ASP A 53 10.17 -6.65 2.38
N ILE A 54 9.75 -7.37 1.34
CA ILE A 54 10.07 -8.79 1.17
C ILE A 54 11.57 -8.98 0.93
N ALA A 55 12.13 -8.24 -0.03
CA ALA A 55 13.55 -8.33 -0.37
C ALA A 55 14.48 -8.04 0.82
N PRO A 56 14.35 -6.91 1.55
CA PRO A 56 15.20 -6.66 2.73
C PRO A 56 15.00 -7.70 3.83
N THR A 57 13.80 -8.24 4.01
CA THR A 57 13.55 -9.33 4.96
C THR A 57 14.32 -10.61 4.59
N ILE A 58 14.32 -10.99 3.31
CA ILE A 58 15.08 -12.16 2.83
C ILE A 58 16.59 -11.93 2.97
N VAL A 59 17.10 -10.76 2.57
CA VAL A 59 18.52 -10.40 2.70
C VAL A 59 18.98 -10.52 4.16
N ASN A 60 18.16 -9.99 5.10
CA ASN A 60 18.43 -10.09 6.53
C ASN A 60 18.47 -11.56 7.01
N LEU A 61 17.51 -12.39 6.59
CA LEU A 61 17.47 -13.82 6.94
C LEU A 61 18.67 -14.61 6.42
N LEU A 62 19.24 -14.20 5.28
CA LEU A 62 20.42 -14.82 4.70
C LEU A 62 21.73 -14.30 5.30
N GLY A 63 21.69 -13.32 6.21
CA GLY A 63 22.89 -12.70 6.78
C GLY A 63 23.73 -11.95 5.73
N LEU A 64 23.09 -11.43 4.68
CA LEU A 64 23.73 -10.69 3.61
C LEU A 64 23.70 -9.18 3.89
N ASP A 65 24.68 -8.46 3.35
CA ASP A 65 24.71 -7.01 3.41
C ASP A 65 23.57 -6.39 2.59
N ARG A 66 22.95 -5.35 3.16
CA ARG A 66 21.88 -4.61 2.49
C ARG A 66 22.46 -3.71 1.39
N PRO A 67 21.99 -3.82 0.13
CA PRO A 67 22.39 -2.89 -0.92
C PRO A 67 21.89 -1.46 -0.66
N ASP A 68 22.71 -0.45 -0.97
CA ASP A 68 22.40 0.97 -0.74
C ASP A 68 21.08 1.44 -1.37
N LYS A 69 20.70 0.85 -2.52
CA LYS A 69 19.52 1.25 -3.30
C LYS A 69 18.25 0.46 -2.95
N MET A 70 18.26 -0.34 -1.88
CA MET A 70 17.11 -1.15 -1.49
C MET A 70 16.14 -0.35 -0.64
N GLY A 71 14.91 -0.15 -1.14
CA GLY A 71 13.79 0.39 -0.36
C GLY A 71 13.21 -0.62 0.65
N GLY A 72 12.19 -0.20 1.38
CA GLY A 72 11.51 -1.05 2.38
C GLY A 72 12.29 -1.24 3.68
N ARG A 73 11.67 -1.96 4.61
CA ARG A 73 12.22 -2.34 5.90
C ARG A 73 12.21 -3.86 6.08
N VAL A 74 12.96 -4.33 7.06
CA VAL A 74 12.82 -5.73 7.51
C VAL A 74 11.52 -5.86 8.29
N LEU A 75 10.73 -6.90 8.00
CA LEU A 75 9.54 -7.29 8.76
C LEU A 75 9.94 -8.01 10.05
N GLY A 76 10.78 -7.36 10.86
CA GLY A 76 11.43 -7.95 12.02
C GLY A 76 10.46 -8.30 13.15
N GLU A 77 9.33 -7.61 13.25
CA GLU A 77 8.25 -7.90 14.18
C GLU A 77 7.64 -9.31 14.00
N ALA A 78 7.77 -9.89 12.79
CA ALA A 78 7.33 -11.24 12.50
C ALA A 78 8.34 -12.32 12.94
N PHE A 79 9.56 -11.94 13.34
CA PHE A 79 10.58 -12.89 13.77
C PHE A 79 10.41 -13.34 15.22
N VAL A 80 10.84 -14.57 15.52
CA VAL A 80 10.82 -15.14 16.88
C VAL A 80 11.62 -14.27 17.84
N ASP A 81 12.80 -13.83 17.43
CA ASP A 81 13.70 -12.96 18.21
C ASP A 81 13.47 -11.45 17.91
N GLY A 82 12.38 -11.14 17.21
CA GLY A 82 11.99 -9.79 16.86
C GLY A 82 11.44 -8.97 18.04
N PRO A 83 11.36 -7.64 17.90
CA PRO A 83 10.82 -6.77 18.95
C PRO A 83 9.39 -7.14 19.32
N SER A 84 9.09 -7.18 20.62
CA SER A 84 7.74 -7.45 21.13
C SER A 84 6.81 -6.24 21.10
N ALA A 85 7.37 -5.02 21.07
CA ALA A 85 6.61 -3.78 20.97
C ALA A 85 6.67 -3.25 19.54
N SER A 86 5.51 -2.97 18.95
CA SER A 86 5.41 -2.30 17.67
C SER A 86 5.61 -0.80 17.83
N ALA A 87 6.28 -0.18 16.85
CA ALA A 87 6.29 1.28 16.73
C ALA A 87 4.83 1.79 16.55
N PRO A 88 4.51 3.03 16.96
CA PRO A 88 3.22 3.60 16.64
C PRO A 88 3.04 3.67 15.12
N VAL A 89 1.83 3.34 14.66
CA VAL A 89 1.43 3.55 13.27
C VAL A 89 0.85 4.96 13.16
N GLU A 90 1.44 5.78 12.28
CA GLU A 90 0.92 7.11 11.99
C GLU A 90 0.15 7.08 10.67
N ALA A 91 -1.17 7.26 10.75
CA ALA A 91 -2.02 7.36 9.57
C ALA A 91 -2.28 8.83 9.21
N ARG A 92 -2.15 9.16 7.93
CA ARG A 92 -2.48 10.49 7.42
C ARG A 92 -3.21 10.39 6.09
N ARG A 93 -4.03 11.40 5.83
CA ARG A 93 -4.71 11.58 4.56
C ARG A 93 -4.08 12.74 3.80
N LEU A 94 -3.66 12.45 2.58
CA LEU A 94 -3.26 13.46 1.61
C LEU A 94 -4.42 13.74 0.67
N GLU A 95 -4.66 15.01 0.36
CA GLU A 95 -5.63 15.41 -0.64
C GLU A 95 -4.99 16.40 -1.61
N GLY A 96 -5.37 16.29 -2.88
CA GLY A 96 -4.91 17.17 -3.94
C GLY A 96 -6.06 17.51 -4.86
N THR A 97 -6.15 18.78 -5.24
CA THR A 97 -7.14 19.26 -6.21
C THR A 97 -6.40 19.99 -7.33
N ARG A 98 -6.80 19.74 -8.57
CA ARG A 98 -6.29 20.44 -9.75
C ARG A 98 -7.45 20.92 -10.61
N GLN A 99 -7.52 22.22 -10.84
CA GLN A 99 -8.47 22.81 -11.79
C GLN A 99 -7.86 22.83 -13.20
N PHE A 100 -8.68 22.48 -14.18
CA PHE A 100 -8.45 22.62 -15.61
C PHE A 100 -9.52 23.55 -16.19
N SER A 101 -9.45 23.88 -17.48
CA SER A 101 -10.42 24.78 -18.12
C SER A 101 -11.85 24.23 -18.17
N ASP A 102 -12.01 22.91 -18.20
CA ASP A 102 -13.29 22.21 -18.39
C ASP A 102 -13.72 21.35 -17.19
N ARG A 103 -12.81 21.11 -16.24
CA ARG A 103 -13.03 20.17 -15.13
C ARG A 103 -12.16 20.48 -13.91
N THR A 104 -12.57 19.94 -12.78
CA THR A 104 -11.77 19.84 -11.55
C THR A 104 -11.47 18.38 -11.26
N TRP A 105 -10.18 18.08 -11.07
CA TRP A 105 -9.73 16.79 -10.55
C TRP A 105 -9.53 16.87 -9.04
N ARG A 106 -10.04 15.89 -8.30
CA ARG A 106 -9.82 15.71 -6.86
C ARG A 106 -9.26 14.31 -6.61
N GLN A 107 -8.19 14.21 -5.83
CA GLN A 107 -7.57 12.95 -5.42
C GLN A 107 -7.36 12.97 -3.91
N TRP A 108 -7.52 11.82 -3.27
CA TRP A 108 -7.03 11.61 -1.93
C TRP A 108 -6.27 10.27 -1.82
N LEU A 109 -5.33 10.21 -0.88
CA LEU A 109 -4.55 9.03 -0.50
C LEU A 109 -4.59 8.89 1.02
N GLN A 110 -4.76 7.68 1.51
CA GLN A 110 -4.53 7.32 2.90
C GLN A 110 -3.20 6.58 2.97
N ILE A 111 -2.31 7.08 3.83
CA ILE A 111 -0.94 6.60 3.98
C ILE A 111 -0.69 6.31 5.45
N SER A 112 -0.16 5.12 5.73
CA SER A 112 0.35 4.74 7.04
C SER A 112 1.88 4.80 7.06
N THR A 113 2.46 5.31 8.12
CA THR A 113 3.92 5.27 8.37
C THR A 113 4.20 4.34 9.54
N TYR A 114 5.15 3.44 9.37
CA TYR A 114 5.59 2.50 10.40
C TYR A 114 7.05 2.11 10.18
N GLY A 115 7.85 2.08 11.24
CA GLY A 115 9.27 1.69 11.17
C GLY A 115 10.11 2.53 10.19
N GLY A 116 9.76 3.81 10.00
CA GLY A 116 10.42 4.72 9.05
C GLY A 116 10.02 4.54 7.58
N ALA A 117 9.14 3.59 7.26
CA ALA A 117 8.59 3.37 5.93
C ALA A 117 7.14 3.89 5.81
N SER A 118 6.74 4.29 4.60
CA SER A 118 5.38 4.73 4.30
C SER A 118 4.68 3.77 3.34
N TYR A 119 3.42 3.51 3.63
CA TYR A 119 2.57 2.53 2.97
C TYR A 119 1.31 3.22 2.45
N LEU A 120 0.98 3.00 1.18
CA LEU A 120 -0.33 3.38 0.67
C LEU A 120 -1.34 2.37 1.19
N ASP A 121 -2.38 2.83 1.87
CA ASP A 121 -3.46 1.97 2.35
C ASP A 121 -4.60 1.89 1.33
N GLN A 122 -4.95 3.07 0.79
CA GLN A 122 -5.99 3.25 -0.20
C GLN A 122 -5.99 4.68 -0.74
N GLY A 123 -6.69 4.90 -1.84
CA GLY A 123 -6.90 6.20 -2.44
C GLY A 123 -8.04 6.16 -3.44
N ASN A 124 -8.57 7.33 -3.77
CA ASN A 124 -9.56 7.45 -4.83
C ASN A 124 -9.51 8.86 -5.43
N GLY A 125 -9.93 8.97 -6.69
CA GLY A 125 -9.93 10.22 -7.43
C GLY A 125 -11.15 10.33 -8.33
N ALA A 126 -11.53 11.57 -8.62
CA ALA A 126 -12.63 11.86 -9.53
C ALA A 126 -12.36 13.15 -10.31
N SER A 127 -12.87 13.16 -11.55
CA SER A 127 -13.00 14.36 -12.38
C SER A 127 -14.45 14.82 -12.38
N GLU A 128 -14.69 16.09 -12.10
CA GLU A 128 -16.01 16.74 -12.13
C GLU A 128 -15.96 17.89 -13.15
N PRO A 129 -16.92 18.03 -14.07
CA PRO A 129 -16.96 19.15 -15.02
C PRO A 129 -17.19 20.48 -14.28
N ILE A 130 -16.66 21.58 -14.82
CA ILE A 130 -16.98 22.93 -14.32
C ILE A 130 -18.36 23.31 -14.87
N VAL A 131 -19.36 23.42 -13.98
CA VAL A 131 -20.68 23.92 -14.35
C VAL A 131 -20.62 25.44 -14.31
N ASN A 132 -20.55 26.07 -15.47
CA ASN A 132 -20.75 27.52 -15.59
C ASN A 132 -22.25 27.78 -15.49
N ASN A 133 -22.69 28.46 -14.43
CA ASN A 133 -24.02 29.08 -14.36
C ASN A 133 -24.09 30.29 -15.28
#